data_AF-A0A964YMG9-F1
#
_entry.id   AF-A0A964YMG9-F1
#
_cell.length_a   1.000
_cell.length_b   1.000
_cell.length_c   1.000
_cell.angle_alpha   90.00
_cell.angle_beta   90.00
_cell.angle_gamma   90.00
#
_symmetry.space_group_name_H-M   'P 1'
#
loop_
_entity.id
_entity.type
_entity.pdbx_description
1 polymer ?
#
loop_
_entity_poly.entity_id
_entity_poly.type
_entity_poly.pdbx_seq_one_letter_code
_entity_poly.pdbx_strand_id
1 'polypeptide(L)'
;MTMKIRSLKFSLPLAIYALAYLSFTQKGWMVFAPVLFAFLIVPSVELLIPSNEKNLSDAEEQIAKEDRLYDIWLYAIVPLQYIAVYYFLQTVSNPINNQLELIGKISAMGLLCGTFGINVGHELGHRRHLYERNMAKALLLTSLYMHFYIEHNKGHHKNVSTHEDPSSARKGENLYRFYLRTVIYGYISAWKIAADEQRKKGKPIFNVTNQMIQFQCLQLVFIAAIFGVFGIFAGCCFLAAATIGFLL
;
A
#
# COMPACT_ATOMS: atom_id res chain seq x y z
N MET A 1 11.76 21.55 -19.89
CA MET A 1 10.75 21.65 -18.81
C MET A 1 11.49 21.57 -17.48
N THR A 2 11.60 22.69 -16.77
CA THR A 2 12.41 22.86 -15.55
C THR A 2 12.05 21.84 -14.47
N MET A 3 13.07 21.26 -13.80
CA MET A 3 12.95 20.24 -12.72
C MET A 3 11.79 20.45 -11.75
N LYS A 4 11.50 21.71 -11.38
CA LYS A 4 10.41 22.09 -10.46
C LYS A 4 9.00 21.61 -10.88
N ILE A 5 8.76 21.32 -12.16
CA ILE A 5 7.44 20.83 -12.64
C ILE A 5 7.38 19.29 -12.66
N ARG A 6 8.52 18.58 -12.62
CA ARG A 6 8.53 17.11 -12.59
C ARG A 6 8.04 16.57 -11.23
N SER A 7 8.36 17.25 -10.14
CA SER A 7 7.95 16.84 -8.78
C SER A 7 6.46 17.03 -8.49
N LEU A 8 5.76 17.91 -9.22
CA LEU A 8 4.29 18.05 -9.16
C LEU A 8 3.58 16.77 -9.59
N LYS A 9 4.20 15.90 -10.40
CA LYS A 9 3.62 14.58 -10.72
C LYS A 9 3.47 13.71 -9.46
N PHE A 10 4.33 13.91 -8.46
CA PHE A 10 4.25 13.22 -7.18
C PHE A 10 3.30 13.88 -6.17
N SER A 11 2.61 14.98 -6.54
CA SER A 11 1.55 15.55 -5.70
C SER A 11 0.20 14.88 -5.91
N LEU A 12 0.03 14.04 -6.94
CA LEU A 12 -1.22 13.34 -7.20
C LEU A 12 -1.64 12.41 -6.04
N PRO A 13 -0.73 11.62 -5.42
CA PRO A 13 -1.04 10.90 -4.18
C PRO A 13 -1.53 11.82 -3.04
N LEU A 14 -1.00 13.03 -2.92
CA LEU A 14 -1.45 14.00 -1.90
C LEU A 14 -2.86 14.53 -2.18
N ALA A 15 -3.29 14.58 -3.45
CA ALA A 15 -4.67 14.88 -3.79
C ALA A 15 -5.63 13.80 -3.27
N ILE A 16 -5.26 12.52 -3.43
CA ILE A 16 -6.03 11.39 -2.87
C ILE A 16 -6.14 11.52 -1.34
N TYR A 17 -5.04 11.90 -0.66
CA TYR A 17 -5.06 12.15 0.78
C TYR A 17 -6.03 13.26 1.18
N ALA A 18 -5.98 14.41 0.50
CA ALA A 18 -6.89 15.52 0.77
C ALA A 18 -8.36 15.14 0.53
N LEU A 19 -8.63 14.38 -0.53
CA LEU A 19 -9.96 13.87 -0.81
C LEU A 19 -10.40 12.82 0.22
N ALA A 20 -9.48 12.01 0.75
CA ALA A 20 -9.80 11.04 1.80
C ALA A 20 -10.16 11.76 3.09
N TYR A 21 -9.45 12.83 3.44
CA TYR A 21 -9.83 13.71 4.54
C TYR A 21 -11.22 14.33 4.33
N LEU A 22 -11.53 14.78 3.09
CA LEU A 22 -12.89 15.23 2.73
C LEU A 22 -13.91 14.10 2.93
N SER A 23 -13.59 12.88 2.49
CA SER A 23 -14.48 11.73 2.67
C SER A 23 -14.78 11.46 4.14
N PHE A 24 -13.77 11.52 5.01
CA PHE A 24 -13.94 11.27 6.45
C PHE A 24 -14.78 12.36 7.12
N THR A 25 -14.66 13.62 6.68
CA THR A 25 -15.32 14.77 7.33
C THR A 25 -16.70 15.11 6.77
N GLN A 26 -17.00 14.71 5.53
CA GLN A 26 -18.25 15.06 4.85
C GLN A 26 -19.29 13.93 4.89
N LYS A 27 -20.47 14.23 4.32
CA LYS A 27 -21.64 13.36 4.16
C LYS A 27 -22.12 13.37 2.71
N GLY A 28 -23.11 12.53 2.39
CA GLY A 28 -23.65 12.39 1.05
C GLY A 28 -22.62 11.87 0.04
N TRP A 29 -22.77 12.21 -1.23
CA TRP A 29 -21.93 11.68 -2.32
C TRP A 29 -20.44 12.03 -2.21
N MET A 30 -20.10 13.10 -1.48
CA MET A 30 -18.70 13.56 -1.30
C MET A 30 -17.82 12.52 -0.62
N VAL A 31 -18.38 11.55 0.12
CA VAL A 31 -17.59 10.46 0.71
C VAL A 31 -16.91 9.57 -0.34
N PHE A 32 -17.40 9.59 -1.58
CA PHE A 32 -16.82 8.85 -2.71
C PHE A 32 -15.82 9.68 -3.51
N ALA A 33 -15.51 10.92 -3.12
CA ALA A 33 -14.62 11.81 -3.87
C ALA A 33 -13.24 11.17 -4.19
N PRO A 34 -12.56 10.45 -3.28
CA PRO A 34 -11.30 9.76 -3.61
C PRO A 34 -11.46 8.70 -4.69
N VAL A 35 -12.54 7.91 -4.60
CA VAL A 35 -12.82 6.81 -5.53
C VAL A 35 -13.17 7.37 -6.91
N LEU A 36 -14.07 8.36 -6.97
CA LEU A 36 -14.42 9.04 -8.22
C LEU A 36 -13.19 9.71 -8.83
N PHE A 37 -12.34 10.32 -8.03
CA PHE A 37 -11.12 10.92 -8.53
C PHE A 37 -10.18 9.86 -9.15
N ALA A 38 -9.90 8.78 -8.43
CA ALA A 38 -8.95 7.75 -8.87
C ALA A 38 -9.45 6.90 -10.06
N PHE A 39 -10.74 6.57 -10.10
CA PHE A 39 -11.28 5.63 -11.10
C PHE A 39 -12.12 6.27 -12.21
N LEU A 40 -12.52 7.54 -12.06
CA LEU A 40 -13.25 8.26 -13.11
C LEU A 40 -12.43 9.43 -13.64
N ILE A 41 -12.00 10.34 -12.77
CA ILE A 41 -11.34 11.58 -13.22
C ILE A 41 -9.96 11.30 -13.80
N VAL A 42 -9.08 10.59 -13.09
CA VAL A 42 -7.71 10.30 -13.55
C VAL A 42 -7.72 9.56 -14.90
N PRO A 43 -8.45 8.44 -15.07
CA PRO A 43 -8.50 7.74 -16.36
C PRO A 43 -9.11 8.59 -17.47
N SER A 44 -10.14 9.39 -17.17
CA SER A 44 -10.76 10.27 -18.18
C SER A 44 -9.78 11.34 -18.68
N VAL A 45 -8.98 11.92 -17.77
CA VAL A 45 -7.95 12.90 -18.14
C VAL A 45 -6.82 12.22 -18.91
N GLU A 46 -6.41 11.01 -18.50
CA GLU A 46 -5.38 10.24 -19.19
C GLU A 46 -5.75 9.94 -20.65
N LEU A 47 -7.01 9.62 -20.94
CA LEU A 47 -7.51 9.41 -22.32
C LEU A 47 -7.44 10.66 -23.21
N LEU A 48 -7.39 11.85 -22.61
CA LEU A 48 -7.35 13.13 -23.33
C LEU A 48 -5.92 13.68 -23.51
N ILE A 49 -4.97 13.23 -22.69
CA ILE A 49 -3.58 13.70 -22.73
C ILE A 49 -2.76 12.78 -23.66
N PRO A 50 -2.08 13.32 -24.68
CA PRO A 50 -1.24 12.50 -25.55
C PRO A 50 -0.07 11.89 -24.77
N SER A 51 0.28 10.63 -25.10
CA SER A 51 1.43 9.95 -24.53
C SER A 51 2.73 10.66 -24.90
N ASN A 52 3.68 10.68 -23.95
CA ASN A 52 5.04 11.13 -24.20
C ASN A 52 5.98 9.92 -24.17
N GLU A 53 6.43 9.50 -25.35
CA GLU A 53 7.30 8.33 -25.52
C GLU A 53 8.78 8.62 -25.19
N LYS A 54 9.11 9.87 -24.83
CA LYS A 54 10.48 10.25 -24.54
C LYS A 54 10.94 9.72 -23.19
N ASN A 55 11.83 8.72 -23.24
CA ASN A 55 12.55 8.24 -22.06
C ASN A 55 13.55 9.28 -21.55
N LEU A 56 13.85 9.21 -20.24
CA LEU A 56 14.93 9.98 -19.65
C LEU A 56 16.27 9.48 -20.21
N SER A 57 17.20 10.40 -20.44
CA SER A 57 18.61 10.03 -20.63
C SER A 57 19.23 9.52 -19.33
N ASP A 58 20.30 8.72 -19.41
CA ASP A 58 21.00 8.20 -18.23
C ASP A 58 21.37 9.31 -17.22
N ALA A 59 21.80 10.48 -17.73
CA ALA A 59 22.11 11.64 -16.91
C ALA A 59 20.87 12.22 -16.21
N GLU A 60 19.73 12.29 -16.90
CA GLU A 60 18.47 12.74 -16.28
C GLU A 60 17.93 11.74 -15.26
N GLU A 61 18.15 10.43 -15.48
CA GLU A 61 17.77 9.39 -14.54
C GLU A 61 18.62 9.46 -13.26
N GLN A 62 19.93 9.67 -13.40
CA GLN A 62 20.84 9.87 -12.27
C GLN A 62 20.42 11.08 -11.42
N ILE A 63 20.10 12.21 -12.08
CA ILE A 63 19.64 13.43 -11.40
C ILE A 63 18.30 13.19 -10.70
N ALA A 64 17.37 12.45 -11.33
CA ALA A 64 16.08 12.13 -10.72
C ALA A 64 16.22 11.22 -9.48
N LYS A 65 17.18 10.29 -9.48
CA LYS A 65 17.49 9.42 -8.33
C LYS A 65 18.03 10.18 -7.12
N GLU A 66 18.63 11.35 -7.34
CA GLU A 66 19.18 12.20 -6.27
C GLU A 66 18.22 13.33 -5.83
N ASP A 67 16.97 13.31 -6.29
CA ASP A 67 15.98 14.33 -5.95
C ASP A 67 15.53 14.23 -4.48
N ARG A 68 16.18 15.01 -3.63
CA ARG A 68 15.84 15.09 -2.19
C ARG A 68 14.42 15.55 -1.93
N LEU A 69 13.80 16.33 -2.82
CA LEU A 69 12.40 16.75 -2.63
C LEU A 69 11.47 15.57 -2.79
N TYR A 70 11.77 14.66 -3.72
CA TYR A 70 11.01 13.43 -3.89
C TYR A 70 11.08 12.55 -2.64
N ASP A 71 12.28 12.37 -2.07
CA ASP A 71 12.44 11.60 -0.84
C ASP A 71 11.68 12.24 0.35
N ILE A 72 11.72 13.57 0.49
CA ILE A 72 10.94 14.28 1.52
C ILE A 72 9.44 13.98 1.38
N TRP A 73 8.91 14.00 0.16
CA TRP A 73 7.50 13.66 -0.07
C TRP A 73 7.18 12.21 0.27
N LEU A 74 8.03 11.26 -0.14
CA LEU A 74 7.86 9.84 0.21
C LEU A 74 7.89 9.63 1.73
N TYR A 75 8.80 10.30 2.44
CA TYR A 75 8.91 10.16 3.88
C TYR A 75 7.73 10.81 4.61
N ALA A 76 7.22 11.94 4.11
CA ALA A 76 6.04 12.60 4.67
C ALA A 76 4.77 11.74 4.55
N ILE A 77 4.68 10.85 3.56
CA ILE A 77 3.54 9.93 3.40
C ILE A 77 3.40 8.98 4.60
N VAL A 78 4.50 8.61 5.25
CA VAL A 78 4.49 7.70 6.41
C VAL A 78 3.65 8.25 7.57
N PRO A 79 3.96 9.41 8.16
CA PRO A 79 3.12 9.97 9.22
C PRO A 79 1.72 10.35 8.72
N LEU A 80 1.58 10.83 7.47
CA LEU A 80 0.26 11.15 6.90
C LEU A 80 -0.66 9.92 6.87
N GLN A 81 -0.16 8.75 6.47
CA GLN A 81 -0.92 7.51 6.44
C GLN A 81 -1.42 7.11 7.83
N TYR A 82 -0.57 7.19 8.86
CA TYR A 82 -1.01 6.92 10.24
C TYR A 82 -2.03 7.94 10.75
N ILE A 83 -1.88 9.22 10.39
CA ILE A 83 -2.87 10.26 10.70
C ILE A 83 -4.20 9.93 10.02
N ALA A 84 -4.19 9.49 8.75
CA ALA A 84 -5.40 9.10 8.04
C ALA A 84 -6.08 7.88 8.69
N VAL A 85 -5.31 6.84 9.05
CA VAL A 85 -5.85 5.67 9.78
C VAL A 85 -6.51 6.12 11.08
N TYR A 86 -5.85 6.98 11.86
CA TYR A 86 -6.41 7.50 13.11
C TYR A 86 -7.71 8.28 12.87
N TYR A 87 -7.73 9.22 11.92
CA TYR A 87 -8.93 10.01 11.61
C TYR A 87 -10.06 9.14 11.05
N PHE A 88 -9.75 8.17 10.21
CA PHE A 88 -10.72 7.19 9.72
C PHE A 88 -11.36 6.43 10.89
N LEU A 89 -10.54 5.86 11.78
CA LEU A 89 -11.00 5.12 12.95
C LEU A 89 -11.87 6.00 13.86
N GLN A 90 -11.44 7.22 14.17
CA GLN A 90 -12.25 8.20 14.92
C GLN A 90 -13.60 8.47 14.24
N THR A 91 -13.60 8.58 12.91
CA THR A 91 -14.81 8.86 12.14
C THR A 91 -15.81 7.70 12.20
N VAL A 92 -15.35 6.47 11.98
CA VAL A 92 -16.22 5.28 11.96
C VAL A 92 -16.58 4.77 13.36
N SER A 93 -15.87 5.20 14.41
CA SER A 93 -16.28 4.98 15.80
C SER A 93 -17.50 5.81 16.20
N ASN A 94 -17.79 6.90 15.49
CA ASN A 94 -19.02 7.68 15.69
C ASN A 94 -20.17 7.09 14.88
N PRO A 95 -21.44 7.16 15.35
CA PRO A 95 -22.58 6.64 14.60
C PRO A 95 -22.73 7.26 13.21
N ILE A 96 -22.71 6.41 12.18
CA ILE A 96 -23.00 6.77 10.79
C ILE A 96 -24.28 6.06 10.38
N ASN A 97 -25.39 6.82 10.31
CA ASN A 97 -26.71 6.26 10.01
C ASN A 97 -26.90 5.89 8.54
N ASN A 98 -26.07 6.42 7.64
CA ASN A 98 -26.15 6.18 6.20
C ASN A 98 -25.12 5.13 5.77
N GLN A 99 -25.59 3.97 5.31
CA GLN A 99 -24.71 2.88 4.88
C GLN A 99 -23.83 3.25 3.68
N LEU A 100 -24.32 4.09 2.75
CA LEU A 100 -23.53 4.54 1.61
C LEU A 100 -22.39 5.46 2.05
N GLU A 101 -22.62 6.28 3.07
CA GLU A 101 -21.57 7.14 3.65
C GLU A 101 -20.48 6.28 4.31
N LEU A 102 -20.88 5.22 5.01
CA LEU A 102 -19.94 4.27 5.60
C LEU A 102 -19.10 3.57 4.52
N ILE A 103 -19.75 3.06 3.46
CA ILE A 103 -19.06 2.40 2.35
C ILE A 103 -18.06 3.35 1.70
N GLY A 104 -18.46 4.60 1.39
CA GLY A 104 -17.55 5.56 0.77
C GLY A 104 -16.34 5.89 1.64
N LYS A 105 -16.52 6.00 2.96
CA LYS A 105 -15.41 6.20 3.91
C LYS A 105 -14.48 4.99 4.00
N ILE A 106 -15.03 3.78 4.03
CA ILE A 106 -14.24 2.53 4.00
C ILE A 106 -13.45 2.42 2.68
N SER A 107 -14.09 2.70 1.54
CA SER A 107 -13.42 2.70 0.23
C SER A 107 -12.35 3.78 0.11
N ALA A 108 -12.57 4.97 0.68
CA ALA A 108 -11.57 6.03 0.74
C ALA A 108 -10.33 5.60 1.54
N MET A 109 -10.53 5.01 2.72
CA MET A 109 -9.42 4.46 3.51
C MET A 109 -8.74 3.29 2.79
N GLY A 110 -9.51 2.42 2.12
CA GLY A 110 -8.94 1.33 1.33
C GLY A 110 -8.06 1.82 0.18
N LEU A 111 -8.47 2.88 -0.51
CA LEU A 111 -7.65 3.53 -1.53
C LEU A 111 -6.33 4.07 -0.96
N LEU A 112 -6.34 4.63 0.26
CA LEU A 112 -5.10 5.02 0.95
C LEU A 112 -4.25 3.81 1.36
N CYS A 113 -4.86 2.71 1.82
CA CYS A 113 -4.13 1.48 2.09
C CYS A 113 -3.40 0.95 0.83
N GLY A 114 -4.02 1.01 -0.35
CA GLY A 114 -3.35 0.65 -1.60
C GLY A 114 -2.29 1.68 -2.03
N THR A 115 -2.68 2.94 -2.17
CA THR A 115 -1.81 3.99 -2.72
C THR A 115 -0.67 4.41 -1.78
N PHE A 116 -0.95 4.65 -0.50
CA PHE A 116 0.06 5.06 0.47
C PHE A 116 0.67 3.83 1.16
N GLY A 117 -0.18 2.92 1.63
CA GLY A 117 0.29 1.73 2.36
C GLY A 117 1.13 0.78 1.50
N ILE A 118 0.68 0.46 0.29
CA ILE A 118 1.34 -0.52 -0.59
C ILE A 118 2.25 0.14 -1.61
N ASN A 119 1.79 1.08 -2.43
CA ASN A 119 2.64 1.62 -3.53
C ASN A 119 3.86 2.40 -3.02
N VAL A 120 3.67 3.27 -2.01
CA VAL A 120 4.80 3.99 -1.40
C VAL A 120 5.63 3.04 -0.54
N GLY A 121 4.99 2.07 0.12
CA GLY A 121 5.69 0.99 0.82
C GLY A 121 6.59 0.16 -0.12
N HIS A 122 6.14 -0.10 -1.34
CA HIS A 122 6.90 -0.79 -2.39
C HIS A 122 8.15 0.00 -2.77
N GLU A 123 7.99 1.29 -3.09
CA GLU A 123 9.11 2.17 -3.45
C GLU A 123 10.17 2.24 -2.33
N LEU A 124 9.73 2.54 -1.09
CA LEU A 124 10.63 2.58 0.07
C LEU A 124 11.23 1.21 0.40
N GLY A 125 10.56 0.13 0.03
CA GLY A 125 11.00 -1.24 0.23
C GLY A 125 12.25 -1.60 -0.58
N HIS A 126 12.43 -0.97 -1.75
CA HIS A 126 13.61 -1.14 -2.62
C HIS A 126 14.81 -0.29 -2.22
N ARG A 127 14.61 0.65 -1.30
CA ARG A 127 15.67 1.58 -0.91
C ARG A 127 16.76 0.90 -0.09
N ARG A 128 17.96 1.49 -0.15
CA ARG A 128 19.17 0.90 0.44
C ARG A 128 19.23 1.10 1.95
N HIS A 129 18.79 2.23 2.48
CA HIS A 129 18.95 2.48 3.90
C HIS A 129 17.93 1.69 4.74
N LEU A 130 18.33 1.35 5.97
CA LEU A 130 17.47 0.55 6.85
C LEU A 130 16.24 1.34 7.31
N TYR A 131 16.36 2.66 7.49
CA TYR A 131 15.25 3.50 7.94
C TYR A 131 14.14 3.58 6.88
N GLU A 132 14.49 3.71 5.60
CA GLU A 132 13.53 3.68 4.48
C GLU A 132 12.80 2.34 4.41
N ARG A 133 13.54 1.23 4.54
CA ARG A 133 12.97 -0.12 4.58
C ARG A 133 12.10 -0.37 5.81
N ASN A 134 12.32 0.34 6.91
CA ASN A 134 11.44 0.29 8.07
C ASN A 134 10.19 1.16 7.87
N MET A 135 10.31 2.32 7.19
CA MET A 135 9.17 3.12 6.74
C MET A 135 8.27 2.32 5.80
N ALA A 136 8.84 1.55 4.88
CA ALA A 136 8.11 0.63 4.01
C ALA A 136 7.25 -0.37 4.80
N LYS A 137 7.86 -1.03 5.80
CA LYS A 137 7.15 -1.98 6.67
C LYS A 137 6.06 -1.31 7.50
N ALA A 138 6.30 -0.08 7.99
CA ALA A 138 5.31 0.70 8.71
C ALA A 138 4.10 1.04 7.82
N LEU A 139 4.33 1.43 6.56
CA LEU A 139 3.25 1.65 5.59
C LEU A 139 2.47 0.35 5.30
N LEU A 140 3.17 -0.76 5.02
CA LEU A 140 2.54 -2.05 4.73
C LEU A 140 1.73 -2.62 5.91
N LEU A 141 2.12 -2.27 7.15
CA LEU A 141 1.35 -2.62 8.36
C LEU A 141 -0.05 -1.99 8.32
N THR A 142 -0.19 -0.77 7.80
CA THR A 142 -1.50 -0.09 7.69
C THR A 142 -2.47 -0.76 6.70
N SER A 143 -1.94 -1.63 5.83
CA SER A 143 -2.70 -2.43 4.86
C SER A 143 -2.73 -3.92 5.21
N LEU A 144 -2.16 -4.31 6.35
CA LEU A 144 -2.01 -5.71 6.78
C LEU A 144 -1.35 -6.62 5.72
N TYR A 145 -0.43 -6.04 4.94
CA TYR A 145 0.17 -6.67 3.77
C TYR A 145 1.70 -6.79 3.90
N MET A 146 2.21 -6.93 5.13
CA MET A 146 3.66 -6.87 5.39
C MET A 146 4.47 -7.98 4.70
N HIS A 147 3.87 -9.15 4.46
CA HIS A 147 4.53 -10.27 3.76
C HIS A 147 5.00 -9.90 2.35
N PHE A 148 4.34 -8.93 1.70
CA PHE A 148 4.73 -8.38 0.42
C PHE A 148 6.18 -7.88 0.42
N TYR A 149 6.66 -7.26 1.51
CA TYR A 149 8.05 -6.81 1.60
C TYR A 149 9.06 -7.95 1.40
N ILE A 150 8.76 -9.15 1.88
CA ILE A 150 9.64 -10.33 1.71
C ILE A 150 9.45 -10.93 0.33
N GLU A 151 8.20 -11.19 -0.05
CA GLU A 151 7.84 -11.84 -1.31
C GLU A 151 8.32 -11.02 -2.50
N HIS A 152 7.98 -9.73 -2.53
CA HIS A 152 8.28 -8.88 -3.66
C HIS A 152 9.81 -8.76 -3.84
N ASN A 153 10.53 -8.37 -2.78
CA ASN A 153 11.96 -8.06 -2.87
C ASN A 153 12.86 -9.28 -3.06
N LYS A 154 12.45 -10.47 -2.59
CA LYS A 154 13.31 -11.67 -2.59
C LYS A 154 12.74 -12.84 -3.41
N GLY A 155 11.46 -12.79 -3.75
CA GLY A 155 10.74 -13.77 -4.55
C GLY A 155 10.46 -13.22 -5.95
N HIS A 156 9.52 -12.28 -6.07
CA HIS A 156 9.08 -11.71 -7.35
C HIS A 156 10.24 -11.23 -8.22
N HIS A 157 11.10 -10.33 -7.73
CA HIS A 157 12.24 -9.81 -8.52
C HIS A 157 13.19 -10.90 -9.02
N LYS A 158 13.30 -12.01 -8.28
CA LYS A 158 14.15 -13.14 -8.66
C LYS A 158 13.48 -14.03 -9.73
N ASN A 159 12.16 -14.18 -9.65
CA ASN A 159 11.40 -15.17 -10.41
C ASN A 159 10.43 -14.54 -11.44
N VAL A 160 10.47 -13.23 -11.64
CA VAL A 160 9.52 -12.48 -12.47
C VAL A 160 9.38 -13.11 -13.86
N SER A 161 8.14 -13.19 -14.34
CA SER A 161 7.77 -13.85 -15.59
C SER A 161 8.03 -15.36 -15.66
N THR A 162 8.17 -16.05 -14.52
CA THR A 162 8.29 -17.53 -14.45
C THR A 162 7.12 -18.15 -13.69
N HIS A 163 6.98 -19.48 -13.76
CA HIS A 163 5.96 -20.22 -12.99
C HIS A 163 6.19 -20.20 -11.47
N GLU A 164 7.40 -19.89 -11.03
CA GLU A 164 7.78 -19.79 -9.62
C GLU A 164 7.41 -18.44 -8.98
N ASP A 165 6.98 -17.45 -9.78
CA ASP A 165 6.49 -16.16 -9.30
C ASP A 165 4.96 -16.18 -9.12
N PRO A 166 4.45 -16.09 -7.87
CA PRO A 166 3.02 -15.96 -7.61
C PRO A 166 2.37 -14.76 -8.30
N SER A 167 3.13 -13.69 -8.53
CA SER A 167 2.64 -12.39 -9.02
C SER A 167 2.71 -12.25 -10.54
N SER A 168 3.27 -13.23 -11.25
CA SER A 168 3.25 -13.29 -12.72
C SER A 168 2.00 -14.02 -13.21
N ALA A 169 1.20 -13.36 -14.06
CA ALA A 169 0.01 -13.96 -14.66
C ALA A 169 0.40 -15.06 -15.65
N ARG A 170 -0.28 -16.22 -15.57
CA ARG A 170 -0.04 -17.32 -16.50
C ARG A 170 -0.78 -17.04 -17.81
N LYS A 171 -0.22 -17.49 -18.93
CA LYS A 171 -0.88 -17.38 -20.24
C LYS A 171 -2.26 -18.06 -20.20
N GLY A 172 -3.31 -17.31 -20.54
CA GLY A 172 -4.70 -17.79 -20.55
C GLY A 172 -5.36 -17.89 -19.16
N GLU A 173 -4.70 -17.41 -18.10
CA GLU A 173 -5.32 -17.34 -16.77
C GLU A 173 -6.29 -16.17 -16.68
N ASN A 174 -7.50 -16.43 -16.21
CA ASN A 174 -8.47 -15.37 -15.97
C ASN A 174 -8.13 -14.57 -14.70
N LEU A 175 -8.64 -13.34 -14.65
CA LEU A 175 -8.34 -12.38 -13.57
C LEU A 175 -8.64 -12.94 -12.18
N TYR A 176 -9.80 -13.56 -11.96
CA TYR A 176 -10.21 -14.02 -10.62
C TYR A 176 -9.36 -15.20 -10.13
N ARG A 177 -8.98 -16.10 -11.04
CA ARG A 177 -8.07 -17.21 -10.74
C ARG A 177 -6.67 -16.70 -10.42
N PHE A 178 -6.18 -15.75 -11.23
CA PHE A 178 -4.92 -15.06 -10.95
C PHE A 178 -4.94 -14.40 -9.57
N TYR A 179 -6.01 -13.67 -9.27
CA TYR A 179 -6.16 -12.92 -8.03
C TYR A 179 -6.09 -13.81 -6.79
N LEU A 180 -6.87 -14.89 -6.75
CA LEU A 180 -6.80 -15.87 -5.65
C LEU A 180 -5.41 -16.52 -5.55
N ARG A 181 -4.82 -16.86 -6.70
CA ARG A 181 -3.51 -17.51 -6.75
C ARG A 181 -2.41 -16.60 -6.20
N THR A 182 -2.32 -15.36 -6.67
CA THR A 182 -1.25 -14.44 -6.28
C THR A 182 -1.31 -14.11 -4.78
N VAL A 183 -2.49 -13.87 -4.22
CA VAL A 183 -2.65 -13.60 -2.79
C VAL A 183 -2.21 -14.79 -1.94
N ILE A 184 -2.70 -16.00 -2.26
CA ILE A 184 -2.39 -17.20 -1.46
C ILE A 184 -0.92 -17.61 -1.62
N TYR A 185 -0.43 -17.70 -2.86
CA TYR A 185 0.92 -18.17 -3.12
C TYR A 185 1.99 -17.13 -2.82
N GLY A 186 1.67 -15.83 -2.87
CA GLY A 186 2.56 -14.77 -2.39
C GLY A 186 2.82 -14.90 -0.90
N TYR A 187 1.77 -15.12 -0.10
CA TYR A 187 1.90 -15.36 1.33
C TYR A 187 2.72 -16.62 1.65
N ILE A 188 2.45 -17.73 0.94
CA ILE A 188 3.22 -18.98 1.10
C ILE A 188 4.67 -18.80 0.68
N SER A 189 4.94 -18.08 -0.41
CA SER A 189 6.28 -17.74 -0.90
C SER A 189 7.07 -16.96 0.15
N ALA A 190 6.46 -15.93 0.75
CA ALA A 190 7.08 -15.16 1.83
C ALA A 190 7.50 -16.04 3.03
N TRP A 191 6.65 -16.98 3.44
CA TRP A 191 6.97 -17.94 4.50
C TRP A 191 8.14 -18.87 4.12
N LYS A 192 8.14 -19.40 2.89
CA LYS A 192 9.24 -20.25 2.41
C LYS A 192 10.56 -19.50 2.43
N ILE A 193 10.59 -18.28 1.88
CA ILE A 193 11.78 -17.42 1.86
C ILE A 193 12.27 -17.15 3.29
N ALA A 194 11.39 -16.73 4.19
CA ALA A 194 11.76 -16.39 5.56
C ALA A 194 12.25 -17.62 6.36
N ALA A 195 11.64 -18.79 6.14
CA ALA A 195 12.09 -20.05 6.74
C ALA A 195 13.49 -20.46 6.23
N ASP A 196 13.73 -20.34 4.92
CA ASP A 196 15.04 -20.67 4.33
C ASP A 196 16.15 -19.73 4.82
N GLU A 197 15.84 -18.45 5.06
CA GLU A 197 16.78 -17.54 5.70
C GLU A 197 17.14 -17.92 7.14
N GLN A 198 16.20 -18.49 7.90
CA GLN A 198 16.50 -19.01 9.25
C GLN A 198 17.37 -20.27 9.17
N ARG A 199 17.05 -21.20 8.26
CA ARG A 199 17.84 -22.42 8.04
C ARG A 199 19.28 -22.11 7.66
N LYS A 200 19.50 -21.15 6.75
CA LYS A 200 20.85 -20.67 6.37
C LYS A 200 21.64 -20.08 7.54
N LYS A 201 20.96 -19.58 8.57
CA LYS A 201 21.57 -19.06 9.80
C LYS A 201 21.69 -20.12 10.91
N GLY A 202 21.35 -21.38 10.63
CA GLY A 202 21.33 -22.45 11.62
C GLY A 202 20.27 -22.27 12.72
N LYS A 203 19.21 -21.50 12.46
CA LYS A 203 18.16 -21.18 13.43
C LYS A 203 16.85 -21.94 13.14
N PRO A 204 16.04 -22.24 14.17
CA PRO A 204 14.69 -22.74 13.98
C PRO A 204 13.81 -21.77 13.17
N ILE A 205 12.82 -22.28 12.44
CA ILE A 205 11.86 -21.46 11.68
C ILE A 205 11.08 -20.54 12.62
N PHE A 206 10.60 -21.08 13.75
CA PHE A 206 9.93 -20.32 14.81
C PHE A 206 10.97 -19.66 15.72
N ASN A 207 11.56 -18.59 15.22
CA ASN A 207 12.52 -17.77 15.96
C ASN A 207 12.12 -16.30 15.86
N VAL A 208 12.37 -15.52 16.93
CA VAL A 208 12.05 -14.08 16.97
C VAL A 208 12.76 -13.26 15.89
N THR A 209 13.83 -13.79 15.30
CA THR A 209 14.55 -13.17 14.18
C THR A 209 13.97 -13.52 12.80
N ASN A 210 12.93 -14.37 12.74
CA ASN A 210 12.18 -14.64 11.53
C ASN A 210 11.24 -13.45 11.24
N GLN A 211 11.45 -12.77 10.10
CA GLN A 211 10.66 -11.58 9.75
C GLN A 211 9.18 -11.89 9.56
N MET A 212 8.80 -13.08 9.10
CA MET A 212 7.38 -13.44 9.00
C MET A 212 6.74 -13.53 10.39
N ILE A 213 7.43 -14.06 11.39
CA ILE A 213 6.95 -14.08 12.77
C ILE A 213 6.80 -12.65 13.30
N GLN A 214 7.81 -11.79 13.09
CA GLN A 214 7.74 -10.38 13.47
C GLN A 214 6.55 -9.66 12.83
N PHE A 215 6.31 -9.89 11.53
CA PHE A 215 5.20 -9.28 10.80
C PHE A 215 3.84 -9.75 11.33
N GLN A 216 3.67 -11.05 11.59
CA GLN A 216 2.42 -11.54 12.19
C GLN A 216 2.20 -10.95 13.59
N CYS A 217 3.23 -10.89 14.43
CA CYS A 217 3.14 -10.26 15.75
C CYS A 217 2.76 -8.77 15.65
N LEU A 218 3.42 -8.00 14.77
CA LEU A 218 3.12 -6.59 14.58
C LEU A 218 1.70 -6.36 14.08
N GLN A 219 1.25 -7.14 13.09
CA GLN A 219 -0.12 -7.05 12.58
C GLN A 219 -1.15 -7.41 13.65
N LEU A 220 -0.93 -8.47 14.42
CA LEU A 220 -1.82 -8.87 15.52
C LEU A 220 -1.91 -7.80 16.61
N VAL A 221 -0.77 -7.24 17.03
CA VAL A 221 -0.75 -6.15 18.02
C VAL A 221 -1.46 -4.91 17.48
N PHE A 222 -1.24 -4.57 16.21
CA PHE A 222 -1.88 -3.41 15.59
C PHE A 222 -3.40 -3.57 15.49
N ILE A 223 -3.88 -4.73 15.03
CA ILE A 223 -5.30 -5.06 15.00
C ILE A 223 -5.88 -5.05 16.42
N ALA A 224 -5.23 -5.72 17.38
CA ALA A 224 -5.70 -5.75 18.77
C ALA A 224 -5.81 -4.35 19.38
N ALA A 225 -4.85 -3.46 19.10
CA ALA A 225 -4.90 -2.06 19.53
C ALA A 225 -6.09 -1.32 18.90
N ILE A 226 -6.35 -1.51 17.61
CA ILE A 226 -7.50 -0.90 16.93
C ILE A 226 -8.82 -1.38 17.57
N PHE A 227 -8.99 -2.69 17.72
CA PHE A 227 -10.19 -3.27 18.33
C PHE A 227 -10.37 -2.84 19.79
N GLY A 228 -9.28 -2.76 20.56
CA GLY A 228 -9.30 -2.38 21.97
C GLY A 228 -9.59 -0.90 22.21
N VAL A 229 -9.09 -0.01 21.34
CA VAL A 229 -9.24 1.45 21.51
C VAL A 229 -10.49 2.00 20.83
N PHE A 230 -10.82 1.52 19.62
CA PHE A 230 -11.89 2.07 18.79
C PHE A 230 -13.15 1.20 18.74
N GLY A 231 -13.09 -0.01 19.32
CA GLY A 231 -14.20 -0.96 19.37
C GLY A 231 -14.29 -1.87 18.13
N ILE A 232 -15.15 -2.89 18.26
CA ILE A 232 -15.31 -3.95 17.26
C ILE A 232 -15.74 -3.41 15.90
N PHE A 233 -16.69 -2.47 15.88
CA PHE A 233 -17.22 -1.92 14.63
C PHE A 233 -16.15 -1.19 13.81
N ALA A 234 -15.39 -0.29 14.45
CA ALA A 234 -14.29 0.41 13.79
C ALA A 234 -13.17 -0.55 13.36
N GLY A 235 -12.87 -1.57 14.18
CA GLY A 235 -11.95 -2.64 13.82
C GLY A 235 -12.37 -3.39 12.55
N CYS A 236 -13.65 -3.79 12.44
CA CYS A 236 -14.19 -4.41 11.23
C CYS A 236 -14.14 -3.49 10.01
N CYS A 237 -14.43 -2.19 10.18
CA CYS A 237 -14.32 -1.20 9.11
C CYS A 237 -12.88 -1.04 8.63
N PHE A 238 -11.90 -1.06 9.54
CA PHE A 238 -10.48 -1.04 9.19
C PHE A 238 -10.06 -2.31 8.45
N LEU A 239 -10.48 -3.50 8.89
CA LEU A 239 -10.20 -4.74 8.17
C LEU A 239 -10.75 -4.70 6.75
N ALA A 240 -11.98 -4.20 6.56
CA ALA A 240 -12.56 -4.01 5.23
C ALA A 240 -11.74 -3.04 4.37
N ALA A 241 -11.30 -1.91 4.94
CA ALA A 241 -10.45 -0.96 4.23
C ALA A 241 -9.09 -1.56 3.86
N ALA A 242 -8.41 -2.25 4.79
CA ALA A 242 -7.15 -2.95 4.51
C ALA A 242 -7.33 -4.02 3.41
N THR A 243 -8.46 -4.73 3.40
CA THR A 243 -8.81 -5.68 2.34
C THR A 243 -8.97 -5.01 0.99
N ILE A 244 -9.70 -3.89 0.91
CA ILE A 244 -9.77 -3.10 -0.32
C ILE A 244 -8.36 -2.68 -0.75
N GLY A 245 -7.51 -2.25 0.17
CA GLY A 245 -6.15 -1.80 -0.14
C GLY A 245 -5.30 -2.80 -0.90
N PHE A 246 -5.30 -4.09 -0.53
CA PHE A 246 -4.54 -5.11 -1.27
C PHE A 246 -5.31 -5.71 -2.47
N LEU A 247 -6.59 -5.38 -2.63
CA LEU A 247 -7.40 -5.70 -3.81
C LEU A 247 -7.17 -4.75 -4.99
N LEU A 248 -6.60 -3.57 -4.71
CA LEU A 248 -6.24 -2.55 -5.69
C LEU A 248 -4.84 -2.80 -6.28
#